data_AF-A0A8T5SVR3-F1
#
_entry.id   AF-A0A8T5SVR3-F1
#
_cell.length_a   1.000
_cell.length_b   1.000
_cell.length_c   1.000
_cell.angle_alpha   90.00
_cell.angle_beta   90.00
_cell.angle_gamma   90.00
#
_symmetry.space_group_name_H-M   'P 1'
#
loop_
_entity.id
_entity.type
_entity.pdbx_description
1 polymer ?
#
loop_
_entity_poly.entity_id
_entity_poly.type
_entity_poly.pdbx_seq_one_letter_code
_entity_poly.pdbx_strand_id
1 'polypeptide(L)'
;ALVFYSIGVWGERISGRLKWWHFVFFVLGLICDTWGTSMMFEMVGGMSFDIHGITGVIAIVLMFIHAAWALVVLLKKDEKAIVNFHKFSIVVWLIWLIPYFSPMFFNLAM
;
A
#
# COMPACT_ATOMS: atom_id res chain seq x y z
N ALA A 1 8.11 2.99 1.87
CA ALA A 1 6.86 2.39 1.36
C ALA A 1 6.72 2.56 -0.16
N LEU A 2 6.71 3.80 -0.68
CA LEU A 2 6.47 4.14 -2.10
C LEU A 2 7.15 3.22 -3.12
N VAL A 3 8.48 3.09 -3.03
CA VAL A 3 9.27 2.32 -4.01
C VAL A 3 8.89 0.84 -3.96
N PHE A 4 8.90 0.23 -2.77
CA PHE A 4 8.57 -1.18 -2.61
C PHE A 4 7.14 -1.50 -3.04
N TYR A 5 6.17 -0.70 -2.60
CA TYR A 5 4.77 -0.93 -2.92
C TYR A 5 4.49 -0.75 -4.42
N SER A 6 5.09 0.28 -5.04
CA SER A 6 4.98 0.50 -6.48
C SER A 6 5.62 -0.63 -7.28
N ILE A 7 6.79 -1.13 -6.87
CA ILE A 7 7.43 -2.28 -7.54
C ILE A 7 6.53 -3.52 -7.47
N GLY A 8 5.90 -3.78 -6.32
CA GLY A 8 4.94 -4.88 -6.18
C GLY A 8 3.76 -4.75 -7.15
N VAL A 9 3.12 -3.57 -7.21
CA VAL A 9 1.90 -3.34 -8.01
C VAL A 9 2.21 -3.32 -9.50
N TRP A 10 3.24 -2.60 -9.90
CA TRP A 10 3.62 -2.49 -11.32
C TRP A 10 4.31 -3.74 -11.83
N GLY A 11 5.14 -4.40 -11.03
CA GLY A 11 5.74 -5.69 -11.36
C GLY A 11 4.70 -6.78 -11.61
N GLU A 12 3.63 -6.77 -10.81
CA GLU A 12 2.49 -7.66 -10.98
C GLU A 12 1.69 -7.36 -12.26
N ARG A 13 1.40 -6.08 -12.51
CA ARG A 13 0.70 -5.64 -13.72
C ARG A 13 1.48 -6.01 -14.99
N ILE A 14 2.79 -5.81 -15.00
CA ILE A 14 3.66 -6.14 -16.14
C ILE A 14 3.77 -7.67 -16.31
N SER A 15 3.84 -8.41 -15.21
CA SER A 15 3.85 -9.88 -15.24
C SER A 15 2.50 -10.48 -15.68
N GLY A 16 1.41 -9.71 -15.64
CA GLY A 16 0.04 -10.18 -15.90
C GLY A 16 -0.46 -11.24 -14.91
N ARG A 17 0.27 -11.46 -13.82
CA ARG A 17 -0.05 -12.49 -12.81
C ARG A 17 0.61 -12.19 -11.47
N LEU A 18 -0.07 -12.56 -10.40
CA LEU A 18 0.49 -12.53 -9.05
C LEU A 18 1.54 -13.63 -8.84
N LYS A 19 2.66 -13.30 -8.19
CA LYS A 19 3.79 -14.18 -7.86
C LYS A 19 4.25 -13.90 -6.43
N TRP A 20 4.92 -14.87 -5.80
CA TRP A 20 5.43 -14.74 -4.43
C TRP A 20 6.36 -13.54 -4.22
N TRP A 21 7.15 -13.17 -5.22
CA TRP A 21 8.03 -12.01 -5.10
C TRP A 21 7.25 -10.69 -5.04
N HIS A 22 6.13 -10.54 -5.77
CA HIS A 22 5.25 -9.36 -5.65
C HIS A 22 4.71 -9.22 -4.23
N PHE A 23 4.29 -10.35 -3.63
CA PHE A 23 3.82 -10.39 -2.25
C PHE A 23 4.90 -9.93 -1.26
N VAL A 24 6.15 -10.34 -1.43
CA VAL A 24 7.26 -9.84 -0.61
C VAL A 24 7.37 -8.31 -0.69
N PHE A 25 7.27 -7.72 -1.88
CA PHE A 25 7.27 -6.26 -2.04
C PHE A 25 6.06 -5.58 -1.40
N PHE A 26 4.86 -6.19 -1.43
CA PHE A 26 3.69 -5.66 -0.71
C PHE A 26 3.93 -5.62 0.80
N VAL A 27 4.47 -6.70 1.36
CA VAL A 27 4.77 -6.79 2.80
C VAL A 27 5.87 -5.80 3.19
N LEU A 28 6.95 -5.69 2.41
CA LEU A 28 7.99 -4.68 2.65
C LEU A 28 7.45 -3.26 2.56
N GLY A 29 6.58 -2.99 1.57
CA GLY A 29 5.87 -1.73 1.44
C GLY A 29 5.09 -1.39 2.69
N LEU A 30 4.28 -2.33 3.18
CA LEU A 30 3.45 -2.19 4.38
C LEU A 30 4.28 -1.97 5.66
N ILE A 31 5.33 -2.77 5.87
CA ILE A 31 6.22 -2.62 7.05
C ILE A 31 6.85 -1.23 7.05
N CYS A 32 7.39 -0.79 5.91
CA CYS A 32 7.96 0.55 5.81
C CYS A 32 6.93 1.66 6.05
N ASP A 33 5.67 1.48 5.62
CA ASP A 33 4.62 2.50 5.76
C ASP A 33 4.13 2.62 7.20
N THR A 34 3.89 1.47 7.85
CA THR A 34 3.55 1.40 9.27
C THR A 34 4.66 2.00 10.12
N TRP A 35 5.92 1.69 9.83
CA TRP A 35 7.07 2.25 10.56
C TRP A 35 7.22 3.76 10.36
N GLY A 36 7.06 4.24 9.12
CA GLY A 36 7.07 5.68 8.84
C GLY A 36 5.96 6.41 9.59
N THR A 37 4.76 5.84 9.60
CA THR A 37 3.59 6.42 10.28
C THR A 37 3.74 6.39 11.81
N SER A 38 4.30 5.31 12.38
CA SER A 38 4.56 5.25 13.83
C SER A 38 5.59 6.30 14.26
N MET A 39 6.66 6.50 13.48
CA MET A 39 7.63 7.56 13.74
C MET A 39 6.98 8.95 13.66
N MET A 40 6.10 9.19 12.70
CA MET A 40 5.35 10.44 12.61
C MET A 40 4.46 10.67 13.85
N PHE A 41 3.76 9.64 14.33
CA PHE A 41 2.95 9.76 15.55
C PHE A 41 3.79 10.04 16.79
N GLU A 42 4.97 9.43 16.92
CA GLU A 42 5.90 9.74 18.01
C GLU A 42 6.40 11.19 17.94
N MET A 43 6.73 11.70 16.75
CA MET A 43 7.21 13.07 16.55
C MET A 43 6.15 14.13 16.84
N VAL A 44 4.88 13.85 16.52
CA VAL A 44 3.76 14.82 16.67
C VAL A 44 3.03 14.65 18.01
N GLY A 45 3.41 13.65 18.83
CA GLY A 45 2.83 13.40 20.15
C GLY A 45 1.48 12.67 20.13
N GLY A 46 1.16 11.97 19.04
CA GLY A 46 -0.07 11.19 18.87
C GLY A 46 -0.59 11.14 17.44
N MET A 47 -1.79 10.57 17.27
CA MET A 47 -2.50 10.56 15.99
C MET A 47 -3.05 11.96 15.67
N SER A 48 -2.71 12.49 14.50
CA SER A 48 -3.35 13.69 13.98
C SER A 48 -4.76 13.37 13.46
N PHE A 49 -5.77 14.09 13.93
CA PHE A 49 -7.15 14.00 13.42
C PHE A 49 -7.36 14.87 12.16
N ASP A 50 -6.32 15.03 11.36
CA ASP A 50 -6.36 15.74 10.10
C ASP A 50 -6.60 14.79 8.93
N ILE A 51 -6.83 15.36 7.74
CA ILE A 51 -7.09 14.58 6.52
C ILE A 51 -5.94 13.62 6.24
N HIS A 52 -4.68 14.04 6.44
CA HIS A 52 -3.51 13.20 6.23
C HIS A 52 -3.47 12.01 7.18
N GLY A 53 -3.68 12.21 8.48
CA GLY A 53 -3.68 11.13 9.48
C GLY A 53 -4.78 10.10 9.23
N ILE A 54 -6.01 10.55 8.99
CA ILE A 54 -7.15 9.65 8.73
C ILE A 54 -6.94 8.87 7.42
N THR A 55 -6.57 9.56 6.34
CA THR A 55 -6.33 8.89 5.04
C THR A 55 -5.12 7.96 5.10
N GLY A 56 -4.10 8.29 5.90
CA GLY A 56 -2.92 7.46 6.12
C GLY A 56 -3.25 6.13 6.79
N VAL A 57 -4.03 6.16 7.87
CA VAL A 57 -4.50 4.94 8.55
C VAL A 57 -5.34 4.07 7.61
N ILE A 58 -6.26 4.69 6.86
CA ILE A 58 -7.07 3.98 5.86
C ILE A 58 -6.18 3.30 4.82
N ALA A 59 -5.13 3.98 4.35
CA ALA A 59 -4.20 3.43 3.37
C ALA A 59 -3.40 2.24 3.93
N ILE A 60 -2.92 2.30 5.16
CA ILE A 60 -2.24 1.17 5.82
C ILE A 60 -3.18 -0.03 5.95
N VAL A 61 -4.43 0.18 6.39
CA VAL A 61 -5.44 -0.88 6.50
C VAL A 61 -5.72 -1.51 5.13
N LEU A 62 -5.86 -0.71 4.09
CA LEU A 62 -6.06 -1.19 2.72
C LEU A 62 -4.85 -1.98 2.20
N MET A 63 -3.62 -1.52 2.44
CA MET A 63 -2.41 -2.28 2.10
C MET A 63 -2.34 -3.63 2.83
N PHE A 64 -2.73 -3.67 4.11
CA PHE A 64 -2.77 -4.91 4.88
C PHE A 64 -3.78 -5.90 4.30
N ILE A 65 -5.00 -5.44 4.03
CA ILE A 65 -6.05 -6.26 3.38
C ILE A 65 -5.56 -6.76 2.02
N HIS A 66 -4.91 -5.89 1.24
CA HIS A 66 -4.34 -6.23 -0.06
C HIS A 66 -3.25 -7.29 0.03
N ALA A 67 -2.30 -7.17 0.97
CA ALA A 67 -1.26 -8.15 1.21
C ALA A 67 -1.85 -9.50 1.70
N ALA A 68 -2.82 -9.47 2.61
CA ALA A 68 -3.51 -10.68 3.08
C ALA A 68 -4.25 -11.38 1.93
N TRP A 69 -4.93 -10.62 1.06
CA TRP A 69 -5.59 -11.16 -0.13
C TRP A 69 -4.57 -11.76 -1.11
N ALA A 70 -3.43 -11.11 -1.33
CA ALA A 70 -2.34 -11.66 -2.15
C ALA A 70 -1.87 -13.02 -1.62
N LEU A 71 -1.69 -13.15 -0.31
CA LEU A 71 -1.31 -14.40 0.34
C LEU A 71 -2.37 -15.48 0.12
N VAL A 72 -3.65 -15.17 0.36
CA VAL A 72 -4.76 -16.12 0.15
C VAL A 72 -4.82 -16.59 -1.30
N VAL A 73 -4.69 -15.68 -2.27
CA VAL A 73 -4.72 -16.01 -3.71
C VAL A 73 -3.54 -16.90 -4.11
N LEU A 74 -2.34 -16.61 -3.59
CA LEU A 74 -1.14 -17.43 -3.84
C LEU A 74 -1.24 -18.83 -3.20
N LEU A 75 -1.80 -18.94 -1.99
CA LEU A 75 -1.99 -20.22 -1.30
C LEU A 75 -3.07 -21.08 -1.94
N LYS A 76 -4.20 -20.46 -2.34
CA LYS A 76 -5.31 -21.15 -3.02
C LYS A 76 -4.96 -21.57 -4.45
N LYS A 77 -3.90 -21.00 -5.05
CA LYS A 77 -3.51 -21.23 -6.45
C LYS A 77 -4.66 -21.05 -7.43
N ASP A 78 -5.55 -20.10 -7.13
CA ASP A 78 -6.68 -19.78 -8.00
C ASP A 78 -6.17 -18.97 -9.20
N GLU A 79 -6.00 -19.62 -10.34
CA GLU A 79 -5.46 -19.00 -11.54
C GLU A 79 -6.31 -17.80 -12.01
N LYS A 80 -7.65 -17.84 -11.85
CA LYS A 80 -8.50 -16.69 -12.22
C LYS A 80 -8.22 -15.49 -11.34
N ALA A 81 -8.05 -15.71 -10.03
CA ALA A 81 -7.71 -14.64 -9.11
C ALA A 81 -6.28 -14.13 -9.35
N ILE A 82 -5.31 -15.03 -9.58
CA ILE A 82 -3.90 -14.70 -9.85
C ILE A 82 -3.75 -13.77 -11.07
N VAL A 83 -4.46 -14.01 -12.17
CA VAL A 83 -4.36 -13.19 -13.38
C VAL A 83 -5.18 -11.90 -13.32
N ASN A 84 -6.20 -11.82 -12.47
CA ASN A 84 -7.04 -10.62 -12.34
C ASN A 84 -6.64 -9.73 -11.15
N PHE A 85 -5.72 -10.18 -10.29
CA PHE A 85 -5.34 -9.49 -9.05
C PHE A 85 -4.88 -8.03 -9.31
N HIS A 86 -4.21 -7.79 -10.45
CA HIS A 86 -3.65 -6.48 -10.78
C HIS A 86 -4.70 -5.37 -10.88
N LYS A 87 -5.95 -5.73 -11.23
CA LYS A 87 -7.07 -4.77 -11.31
C LYS A 87 -7.37 -4.20 -9.92
N PHE A 88 -7.34 -5.07 -8.91
CA PHE A 88 -7.51 -4.67 -7.52
C PHE A 88 -6.27 -3.92 -7.00
N SER A 89 -5.06 -4.42 -7.30
CA SER A 89 -3.81 -3.77 -6.90
C SER A 89 -3.69 -2.32 -7.36
N ILE A 90 -4.10 -1.99 -8.58
CA ILE A 90 -4.06 -0.62 -9.09
C ILE A 90 -4.98 0.30 -8.29
N VAL A 91 -6.19 -0.16 -7.94
CA VAL A 91 -7.14 0.65 -7.16
C VAL A 91 -6.58 0.94 -5.78
N VAL A 92 -6.07 -0.09 -5.08
CA VAL A 92 -5.46 0.09 -3.76
C VAL A 92 -4.26 1.02 -3.83
N TRP A 93 -3.42 0.89 -4.86
CA TRP A 93 -2.28 1.76 -5.10
C TRP A 93 -2.67 3.22 -5.29
N LEU A 94 -3.71 3.50 -6.10
CA LEU A 94 -4.18 4.87 -6.30
C LEU A 94 -4.71 5.51 -5.02
N ILE A 95 -5.46 4.74 -4.21
CA ILE A 95 -5.96 5.23 -2.91
C ILE A 95 -4.80 5.50 -1.95
N TRP A 96 -3.80 4.61 -1.93
CA TRP A 96 -2.62 4.76 -1.08
C TRP A 96 -1.77 6.00 -1.40
N LEU A 97 -1.75 6.47 -2.66
CA LEU A 97 -1.01 7.69 -3.03
C LEU A 97 -1.61 8.97 -2.43
N ILE A 98 -2.90 8.99 -2.10
CA ILE A 98 -3.60 10.17 -1.57
C ILE A 98 -2.96 10.66 -0.25
N PRO A 99 -2.87 9.84 0.82
CA PRO A 99 -2.22 10.27 2.04
C PRO A 99 -0.72 10.51 1.85
N TYR A 100 -0.05 9.75 0.99
CA TYR A 100 1.39 9.88 0.77
C TYR A 100 1.76 11.27 0.24
N PHE A 101 0.99 11.81 -0.72
CA PHE A 101 1.26 13.14 -1.28
C PHE A 101 0.55 14.29 -0.56
N SER A 102 -0.42 14.01 0.31
CA SER A 102 -1.16 15.03 1.06
C SER A 102 -0.24 16.07 1.74
N PRO A 103 0.79 15.71 2.53
CA PRO A 103 1.70 16.68 3.16
C PRO A 103 2.52 17.49 2.15
N MET A 104 2.81 16.90 0.99
CA MET A 104 3.60 17.53 -0.06
C MET A 104 2.82 18.68 -0.72
N PHE A 105 1.51 18.50 -0.92
CA PHE A 105 0.63 19.56 -1.42
C PHE A 105 0.39 20.67 -0.39
N PHE A 106 0.23 20.32 0.90
CA PHE A 106 0.06 21.32 1.96
C PHE A 106 1.31 22.19 2.16
N ASN A 107 2.51 21.62 2.03
CA ASN A 107 3.76 22.40 2.13
C ASN A 107 4.06 23.26 0.89
N LEU A 108 3.54 22.90 -0.29
CA LEU A 108 3.75 23.69 -1.52
C LEU A 108 2.80 24.88 -1.65
N ALA A 109 1.67 24.85 -0.94
CA ALA A 109 0.60 25.85 -1.00
C ALA A 109 0.69 26.92 0.10
N MET A 110 1.71 26.86 0.97
CA MET A 110 1.93 27.77 2.09
C MET A 110 3.16 28.66 1.88
#